data_AF-A0A9D5CW38-F1
#
_entry.id   AF-A0A9D5CW38-F1
#
_cell.length_a   1.000
_cell.length_b   1.000
_cell.length_c   1.000
_cell.angle_alpha   90.00
_cell.angle_beta   90.00
_cell.angle_gamma   90.00
#
_symmetry.space_group_name_H-M   'P 1'
#
loop_
_entity.id
_entity.type
_entity.pdbx_description
1 polymer ?
#
loop_
_entity_poly.entity_id
_entity_poly.type
_entity_poly.pdbx_seq_one_letter_code
_entity_poly.pdbx_strand_id
1 'polypeptide(L)'
;MSDLERIRFTKMKLVGPAKRYWLKVEHDLANMDEPPITSWVEMRHKLKEKYLPTYHKRRLHTDWLNLRQGPSTNCEYMNRFEDLASRCGVQQKREQCDQIY
;
A
#
# COMPACT_ATOMS: atom_id res chain seq x y z
N MET A 1 6.95 -13.85 13.95
CA MET A 1 6.82 -14.14 12.50
C MET A 1 8.05 -13.63 11.79
N SER A 2 8.88 -14.56 11.33
CA SER A 2 9.99 -14.35 10.41
C SER A 2 9.51 -13.96 9.01
N ASP A 3 10.41 -13.44 8.18
CA ASP A 3 10.10 -13.07 6.80
C ASP A 3 9.71 -14.29 5.95
N LEU A 4 10.35 -15.43 6.15
CA LEU A 4 10.00 -16.67 5.46
C LEU A 4 8.58 -17.15 5.79
N GLU A 5 8.14 -17.03 7.05
CA GLU A 5 6.77 -17.34 7.45
C GLU A 5 5.76 -16.40 6.79
N ARG A 6 6.06 -15.10 6.75
CA ARG A 6 5.21 -14.09 6.09
C ARG A 6 5.09 -14.34 4.60
N ILE A 7 6.20 -14.68 3.95
CA ILE A 7 6.24 -15.02 2.53
C ILE A 7 5.39 -16.26 2.27
N ARG A 8 5.59 -17.34 3.03
CA ARG A 8 4.82 -18.59 2.88
C ARG A 8 3.32 -18.37 3.06
N PHE A 9 2.94 -17.64 4.11
CA PHE A 9 1.54 -17.30 4.35
C PHE A 9 0.96 -16.46 3.21
N THR A 10 1.71 -15.47 2.73
CA THR A 10 1.24 -14.60 1.64
C THR A 10 1.05 -15.39 0.35
N LYS A 11 2.01 -16.26 -0.02
CA LYS A 11 1.87 -17.15 -1.19
C LYS A 11 0.58 -17.98 -1.12
N MET A 12 0.23 -18.49 0.07
CA MET A 12 -1.04 -19.21 0.30
C MET A 12 -2.27 -18.32 0.14
N LYS A 13 -2.20 -17.05 0.55
CA LYS A 13 -3.32 -16.10 0.49
C LYS A 13 -3.52 -15.43 -0.87
N LEU A 14 -2.52 -15.45 -1.74
CA LEU A 14 -2.67 -14.94 -3.10
C LEU A 14 -3.67 -15.81 -3.87
N VAL A 15 -4.61 -15.15 -4.56
CA VAL A 15 -5.65 -15.79 -5.35
C VAL A 15 -5.72 -15.19 -6.75
N GLY A 16 -6.30 -15.96 -7.69
CA GLY A 16 -6.59 -15.49 -9.04
C GLY A 16 -5.36 -14.90 -9.77
N PRO A 17 -5.47 -13.69 -10.34
CA PRO A 17 -4.37 -13.05 -11.07
C PRO A 17 -3.08 -12.86 -10.24
N ALA A 18 -3.22 -12.55 -8.95
CA ALA A 18 -2.08 -12.29 -8.07
C ALA A 18 -1.23 -13.54 -7.82
N LYS A 19 -1.90 -14.70 -7.64
CA LYS A 19 -1.21 -16.00 -7.54
C LYS A 19 -0.44 -16.32 -8.81
N ARG A 20 -1.08 -16.12 -9.98
CA ARG A 20 -0.47 -16.40 -11.28
C ARG A 20 0.75 -15.53 -11.56
N TYR A 21 0.66 -14.24 -11.20
CA TYR A 21 1.80 -13.33 -11.29
C TYR A 21 2.95 -13.78 -10.42
N TRP A 22 2.69 -14.16 -9.16
CA TRP A 22 3.74 -14.62 -8.27
C TRP A 22 4.43 -15.89 -8.77
N LEU A 23 3.66 -16.86 -9.27
CA LEU A 23 4.23 -18.07 -9.89
C LEU A 23 5.12 -17.74 -11.09
N LYS A 24 4.72 -16.75 -11.91
CA LYS A 24 5.55 -16.26 -13.01
C LYS A 24 6.87 -15.67 -12.49
N VAL A 25 6.83 -14.85 -11.45
CA VAL A 25 8.05 -14.28 -10.85
C VAL A 25 9.00 -15.38 -10.38
N GLU A 26 8.50 -16.41 -9.69
CA GLU A 26 9.33 -17.53 -9.23
C GLU A 26 9.93 -18.32 -10.40
N HIS A 27 9.15 -18.55 -11.44
CA HIS A 27 9.61 -19.24 -12.64
C HIS A 27 10.67 -18.42 -13.40
N ASP A 28 10.48 -17.10 -13.51
CA ASP A 28 11.44 -16.21 -14.18
C ASP A 28 12.77 -16.18 -13.41
N LEU A 29 12.74 -16.13 -12.06
CA LEU A 29 13.95 -16.21 -11.22
C LEU A 29 14.68 -17.55 -11.41
N ALA A 30 13.94 -18.66 -11.43
CA ALA A 30 14.51 -19.98 -11.63
C ALA A 30 15.18 -20.13 -13.01
N ASN A 31 14.59 -19.54 -14.07
CA ASN A 31 15.18 -19.55 -15.42
C ASN A 31 16.42 -18.65 -15.56
N MET A 32 16.57 -17.65 -14.70
CA MET A 32 17.71 -16.74 -14.68
C MET A 32 18.81 -17.20 -13.71
N ASP A 33 18.67 -18.36 -13.07
CA ASP A 33 19.53 -18.84 -11.98
C ASP A 33 19.65 -17.81 -10.83
N GLU A 34 18.63 -16.97 -10.65
CA GLU A 34 18.57 -16.00 -9.57
C GLU A 34 18.04 -16.63 -8.28
N PRO A 35 18.52 -16.18 -7.10
CA PRO A 35 18.04 -16.70 -5.83
C PRO A 35 16.55 -16.36 -5.61
N PRO A 36 15.79 -17.25 -4.97
CA PRO A 36 14.39 -16.98 -4.65
C PRO A 36 14.27 -15.81 -3.66
N ILE A 37 13.16 -15.07 -3.76
CA ILE A 37 12.88 -13.95 -2.85
C ILE A 37 12.66 -14.48 -1.43
N THR A 38 13.58 -14.14 -0.53
CA THR A 38 13.55 -14.51 0.91
C THR A 38 13.21 -13.34 1.83
N SER A 39 13.20 -12.10 1.30
CA SER A 39 12.81 -10.89 2.03
C SER A 39 11.34 -10.58 1.86
N TRP A 40 10.64 -10.32 2.98
CA TRP A 40 9.24 -9.90 2.93
C TRP A 40 9.08 -8.55 2.24
N VAL A 41 10.08 -7.67 2.38
CA VAL A 41 10.09 -6.33 1.78
C VAL A 41 10.11 -6.43 0.25
N GLU A 42 10.94 -7.32 -0.30
CA GLU A 42 11.04 -7.54 -1.75
C GLU A 42 9.74 -8.14 -2.32
N MET A 43 9.16 -9.15 -1.64
CA MET A 43 7.86 -9.71 -2.06
C MET A 43 6.78 -8.63 -2.11
N ARG A 44 6.70 -7.77 -1.09
CA ARG A 44 5.78 -6.62 -1.11
C ARG A 44 6.10 -5.65 -2.24
N HIS A 45 7.37 -5.39 -2.51
CA HIS A 45 7.77 -4.45 -3.57
C HIS A 45 7.28 -4.94 -4.94
N LYS A 46 7.57 -6.18 -5.32
CA LYS A 46 7.12 -6.78 -6.60
C LYS A 46 5.59 -6.75 -6.74
N LEU A 47 4.87 -7.15 -5.69
CA LEU A 47 3.40 -7.09 -5.70
C LEU A 47 2.89 -5.65 -5.84
N LYS A 48 3.51 -4.70 -5.14
CA LYS A 48 3.14 -3.29 -5.25
C LYS A 48 3.44 -2.75 -6.65
N GLU A 49 4.58 -3.07 -7.24
CA GLU A 49 4.94 -2.65 -8.59
C GLU A 49 3.94 -3.15 -9.63
N LYS A 50 3.49 -4.41 -9.49
CA LYS A 50 2.52 -5.00 -10.43
C LYS A 50 1.09 -4.46 -10.28
N TYR A 51 0.63 -4.25 -9.04
CA TYR A 51 -0.78 -3.98 -8.74
C TYR A 51 -1.07 -2.55 -8.28
N LEU A 52 -0.06 -1.80 -7.86
CA LEU A 52 -0.19 -0.37 -7.60
C LEU A 52 0.53 0.42 -8.70
N PRO A 53 -0.22 1.15 -9.54
CA PRO A 53 0.38 2.06 -10.49
C PRO A 53 1.33 3.04 -9.78
N THR A 54 2.50 3.32 -10.34
CA THR A 54 3.40 4.37 -9.84
C THR A 54 2.71 5.75 -9.82
N TYR A 55 1.75 5.96 -10.73
CA TYR A 55 0.86 7.13 -10.74
C TYR A 55 -0.06 7.20 -9.51
N HIS A 56 -0.36 6.08 -8.84
CA HIS A 56 -1.25 6.07 -7.67
C HIS A 56 -0.69 6.91 -6.53
N LYS A 57 0.61 6.80 -6.23
CA LYS A 57 1.26 7.64 -5.21
C LYS A 57 1.28 9.10 -5.62
N ARG A 58 1.63 9.40 -6.89
CA ARG A 58 1.63 10.77 -7.40
C ARG A 58 0.24 11.40 -7.31
N ARG A 59 -0.80 10.68 -7.73
CA ARG A 59 -2.20 11.11 -7.62
C ARG A 59 -2.60 11.34 -6.16
N LEU A 60 -2.26 10.43 -5.25
CA LEU A 60 -2.54 10.61 -3.81
C LEU A 60 -1.89 11.89 -3.26
N HIS A 61 -0.63 12.18 -3.62
CA HIS A 61 0.04 13.42 -3.25
C HIS A 61 -0.60 14.65 -3.90
N THR A 62 -0.99 14.56 -5.18
CA THR A 62 -1.72 15.63 -5.87
C THR A 62 -3.08 15.89 -5.22
N ASP A 63 -3.84 14.85 -4.87
CA ASP A 63 -5.12 14.95 -4.18
C ASP A 63 -4.95 15.54 -2.77
N TRP A 64 -3.88 15.20 -2.07
CA TRP A 64 -3.51 15.78 -0.78
C TRP A 64 -3.18 17.27 -0.88
N LEU A 65 -2.33 17.67 -1.83
CA LEU A 65 -1.95 19.07 -2.03
C LEU A 65 -3.11 19.94 -2.48
N ASN A 66 -4.07 19.37 -3.21
CA ASN A 66 -5.28 20.06 -3.67
C ASN A 66 -6.46 19.92 -2.69
N LEU A 67 -6.27 19.28 -1.53
CA LEU A 67 -7.32 19.09 -0.57
C LEU A 67 -7.75 20.44 0.01
N ARG A 68 -8.98 20.83 -0.28
CA ARG A 68 -9.65 22.03 0.26
C ARG A 68 -11.07 21.65 0.62
N GLN A 69 -11.60 22.27 1.68
CA GLN A 69 -12.97 22.03 2.14
C GLN A 69 -14.02 22.36 1.07
N GLY A 70 -13.84 23.45 0.33
CA GLY A 70 -14.78 23.85 -0.72
C GLY A 70 -16.23 23.99 -0.19
N PRO A 71 -17.25 23.64 -0.98
CA PRO A 71 -18.66 23.66 -0.57
C PRO A 71 -19.11 22.43 0.24
N SER A 72 -18.19 21.52 0.59
CA SER A 72 -18.50 20.29 1.32
C SER A 72 -18.77 20.54 2.80
N THR A 73 -19.54 19.65 3.43
CA THR A 73 -19.73 19.70 4.89
C THR A 73 -18.43 19.39 5.64
N ASN A 74 -18.29 19.92 6.87
CA ASN A 74 -17.11 19.66 7.71
C ASN A 74 -16.84 18.15 7.88
N CYS A 75 -17.88 17.33 8.04
CA CYS A 75 -17.75 15.88 8.20
C CYS A 75 -17.20 15.20 6.93
N GLU A 76 -17.69 15.55 5.76
CA GLU A 76 -17.21 14.99 4.49
C GLU A 76 -15.76 15.38 4.22
N TYR A 77 -15.40 16.62 4.52
CA TYR A 77 -14.02 17.08 4.43
C TYR A 77 -13.09 16.31 5.39
N MET A 78 -13.50 16.15 6.65
CA MET A 78 -12.70 15.45 7.67
C MET A 78 -12.47 13.99 7.28
N ASN A 79 -13.50 13.29 6.81
CA ASN A 79 -13.37 11.91 6.32
C ASN A 79 -12.40 11.80 5.15
N ARG A 80 -12.44 12.74 4.21
CA ARG A 80 -11.53 12.77 3.05
C ARG A 80 -10.10 13.09 3.47
N PHE A 81 -9.92 13.97 4.45
CA PHE A 81 -8.62 14.29 5.04
C PHE A 81 -7.99 13.07 5.72
N GLU A 82 -8.74 12.36 6.57
CA GLU A 82 -8.25 11.16 7.26
C GLU A 82 -7.90 10.02 6.28
N ASP A 83 -8.74 9.79 5.27
CA ASP A 83 -8.50 8.77 4.24
C ASP A 83 -7.23 9.06 3.43
N LEU A 84 -7.05 10.30 2.96
CA LEU A 84 -5.86 10.68 2.21
C LEU A 84 -4.59 10.72 3.08
N ALA A 85 -4.68 11.13 4.34
CA ALA A 85 -3.56 11.14 5.29
C ALA A 85 -3.02 9.72 5.49
N SER A 86 -3.92 8.77 5.72
CA SER A 86 -3.61 7.34 5.89
C SER A 86 -2.96 6.74 4.64
N ARG A 87 -3.49 7.05 3.45
CA ARG A 87 -2.98 6.53 2.17
C ARG A 87 -1.63 7.13 1.75
N CYS A 88 -1.38 8.40 2.08
CA CYS A 88 -0.09 9.05 1.84
C CYS A 88 0.99 8.64 2.86
N GLY A 89 0.64 7.90 3.92
CA GLY A 89 1.56 7.58 4.99
C GLY A 89 1.96 8.80 5.83
N VAL A 90 1.14 9.85 5.81
CA VAL A 90 1.31 11.01 6.69
C VAL A 90 0.89 10.56 8.08
N GLN A 91 1.88 10.29 8.94
CA GLN A 91 1.63 9.91 10.32
C GLN A 91 1.11 11.16 11.05
N GLN A 92 -0.20 11.27 11.20
CA GLN A 92 -0.79 12.28 12.09
C GLN A 92 -0.26 11.99 13.50
N LYS A 93 0.53 12.92 14.05
CA LYS A 93 0.59 13.05 15.50
C LYS A 93 -0.82 13.42 15.92
N ARG A 94 -1.51 12.49 16.59
CA ARG A 94 -2.80 12.76 17.21
C ARG A 94 -2.56 13.80 18.30
N GLU A 95 -2.82 15.06 18.00
CA GLU A 95 -3.12 16.02 19.04
C GLU A 95 -4.59 15.77 19.41
N GLN A 96 -4.81 15.34 20.65
CA GLN A 96 -6.14 15.14 21.22
C GLN A 96 -6.92 16.44 21.02
N CYS A 97 -8.04 16.38 20.30
CA CYS A 97 -9.04 17.44 20.39
C CYS A 97 -9.61 17.39 21.81
N ASP A 98 -9.06 18.21 22.70
CA ASP A 98 -9.75 18.57 23.93
C ASP A 98 -11.06 19.25 23.54
N GLN A 99 -12.16 18.59 23.89
CA GLN A 99 -13.48 19.20 23.87
C GLN A 99 -13.49 20.28 24.94
N ILE A 100 -13.45 21.54 24.52
CA ILE A 100 -13.78 22.68 25.39
C ILE A 100 -15.20 23.10 25.03
N TYR A 101 -16.10 22.96 26.01
CA TYR A 101 -17.45 23.53 26.03
C TYR A 101 -17.40 24.90 26.71
#